data_AF-A0A3C1UGF9-F1
#
_entry.id   AF-A0A3C1UGF9-F1
#
_cell.length_a   1.000
_cell.length_b   1.000
_cell.length_c   1.000
_cell.angle_alpha   90.00
_cell.angle_beta   90.00
_cell.angle_gamma   90.00
#
_symmetry.space_group_name_H-M   'P 1'
#
loop_
_entity.id
_entity.type
_entity.pdbx_description
1 polymer ?
#
loop_
_entity_poly.entity_id
_entity_poly.type
_entity_poly.pdbx_seq_one_letter_code
_entity_poly.pdbx_strand_id
1 'polypeptide(L)'
;GQLVNDCTKIYNPGKNEIMGVEEVKEKYGLTDPIQVIDLLGLMGDSADNIPGCPGVGPKTAEKLIQQFGSIENLLSHTDELKGALKAKVENNAEQIRLSKHLATIKTDVPLDWDEEALKRVPVDFVALRQVFNELEFRTLTKRIIDQGEANVGLEGTV
;
A
#
# COMPACT_ATOMS: atom_id res chain seq x y z
N GLY A 1 1.89 3.08 -0.83
CA GLY A 1 2.85 4.19 -0.97
C GLY A 1 3.09 4.88 0.35
N GLN A 2 2.02 5.35 1.01
CA GLN A 2 2.05 6.19 2.21
C GLN A 2 2.89 5.72 3.41
N LEU A 3 3.25 4.43 3.52
CA LEU A 3 4.09 3.90 4.62
C LEU A 3 5.54 3.62 4.23
N VAL A 4 5.94 3.91 2.99
CA VAL A 4 7.29 3.64 2.50
C VAL A 4 8.29 4.62 3.11
N ASN A 5 9.40 4.09 3.62
CA ASN A 5 10.50 4.83 4.24
C ASN A 5 11.80 4.02 4.12
N ASP A 6 12.87 4.43 4.82
CA ASP A 6 14.18 3.78 4.74
C ASP A 6 14.17 2.29 5.15
N CYS A 7 13.26 1.91 6.06
CA CYS A 7 13.13 0.56 6.58
C CYS A 7 11.95 -0.22 5.97
N THR A 8 11.01 0.46 5.29
CA THR A 8 9.79 -0.14 4.74
C THR A 8 9.71 0.06 3.23
N LYS A 9 9.64 -1.05 2.49
CA LYS A 9 9.54 -1.06 1.02
C LYS A 9 8.30 -1.82 0.56
N ILE A 10 7.81 -1.52 -0.64
CA ILE A 10 6.71 -2.26 -1.28
C ILE A 10 7.31 -3.27 -2.25
N TYR A 11 6.87 -4.53 -2.17
CA TYR A 11 7.13 -5.53 -3.20
C TYR A 11 5.88 -5.72 -4.06
N ASN A 12 5.99 -5.46 -5.37
CA ASN A 12 4.93 -5.69 -6.34
C ASN A 12 5.17 -7.01 -7.07
N PRO A 13 4.45 -8.09 -6.74
CA PRO A 13 4.69 -9.41 -7.33
C PRO A 13 4.31 -9.47 -8.82
N GLY A 14 3.35 -8.66 -9.28
CA GLY A 14 2.94 -8.63 -10.68
C GLY A 14 4.00 -8.05 -11.62
N LYS A 15 4.90 -7.21 -11.09
CA LYS A 15 6.02 -6.61 -11.82
C LYS A 15 7.40 -7.12 -11.39
N ASN A 16 7.45 -7.96 -10.35
CA ASN A 16 8.69 -8.36 -9.67
C ASN A 16 9.58 -7.15 -9.31
N GLU A 17 8.96 -6.13 -8.71
CA GLU A 17 9.57 -4.81 -8.47
C GLU A 17 9.55 -4.49 -6.97
N ILE A 18 10.65 -3.93 -6.47
CA ILE A 18 10.74 -3.36 -5.12
C ILE A 18 10.72 -1.85 -5.25
N MET A 19 9.81 -1.19 -4.53
CA MET A 19 9.68 0.26 -4.51
C MET A 19 10.02 0.82 -3.12
N GLY A 20 11.01 1.71 -3.07
CA GLY A 20 11.33 2.57 -1.94
C GLY A 20 10.79 4.00 -2.13
N VAL A 21 11.35 4.94 -1.37
CA VAL A 21 10.86 6.33 -1.32
C VAL A 21 10.92 7.00 -2.69
N GLU A 22 12.05 6.88 -3.39
CA GLU A 22 12.25 7.54 -4.69
C GLU A 22 11.36 6.93 -5.78
N GLU A 23 11.22 5.60 -5.82
CA GLU A 23 10.36 4.93 -6.80
C GLU A 23 8.88 5.29 -6.60
N VAL A 24 8.44 5.47 -5.35
CA VAL A 24 7.08 5.96 -5.05
C VAL A 24 6.90 7.40 -5.51
N LYS A 25 7.85 8.28 -5.18
CA LYS A 25 7.82 9.70 -5.60
C LYS A 25 7.76 9.82 -7.12
N GLU A 26 8.63 9.11 -7.84
CA GLU A 26 8.67 9.14 -9.30
C GLU A 26 7.38 8.62 -9.92
N LYS A 27 6.87 7.46 -9.45
CA LYS A 27 5.66 6.84 -9.99
C LYS A 27 4.42 7.74 -9.89
N TYR A 28 4.30 8.49 -8.80
CA TYR A 28 3.12 9.30 -8.52
C TYR A 28 3.33 10.80 -8.72
N GLY A 29 4.54 11.24 -9.11
CA GLY A 29 4.88 12.66 -9.28
C GLY A 29 4.83 13.45 -7.97
N LEU A 30 5.23 12.84 -6.86
CA LEU A 30 5.13 13.41 -5.51
C LEU A 30 6.49 13.80 -4.95
N THR A 31 6.51 14.72 -3.99
CA THR A 31 7.75 15.09 -3.27
C THR A 31 7.96 14.23 -2.02
N ASP A 32 6.89 13.68 -1.46
CA ASP A 32 6.92 12.83 -0.27
C ASP A 32 5.91 11.66 -0.40
N PRO A 33 6.27 10.40 -0.04
CA PRO A 33 5.35 9.26 -0.06
C PRO A 33 4.05 9.46 0.72
N ILE A 34 4.03 10.28 1.78
CA ILE A 34 2.83 10.53 2.58
C ILE A 34 1.72 11.21 1.75
N GLN A 35 2.10 11.97 0.72
CA GLN A 35 1.18 12.67 -0.18
C GLN A 35 0.36 11.72 -1.06
N VAL A 36 0.67 10.41 -1.08
CA VAL A 36 -0.20 9.41 -1.70
C VAL A 36 -1.61 9.46 -1.10
N ILE A 37 -1.74 9.80 0.19
CA ILE A 37 -3.03 9.98 0.85
C ILE A 37 -3.81 11.13 0.19
N ASP A 38 -3.17 12.28 -0.01
CA ASP A 38 -3.78 13.45 -0.63
C ASP A 38 -4.12 13.21 -2.10
N LEU A 39 -3.24 12.51 -2.83
CA LEU A 39 -3.48 12.12 -4.22
C LEU A 39 -4.76 11.28 -4.35
N LEU A 40 -4.89 10.23 -3.54
CA LEU A 40 -6.08 9.37 -3.51
C LEU A 40 -7.32 10.11 -2.99
N GLY A 41 -7.16 10.99 -2.01
CA GLY A 41 -8.25 11.83 -1.50
C GLY A 41 -8.84 12.76 -2.58
N LEU A 42 -8.04 13.18 -3.56
CA LEU A 42 -8.49 14.00 -4.69
C LEU A 42 -9.00 13.18 -5.87
N MET A 43 -8.28 12.15 -6.31
CA MET A 43 -8.64 11.40 -7.52
C MET A 43 -9.63 10.26 -7.26
N GLY A 44 -9.80 9.87 -5.99
CA GLY A 44 -10.56 8.70 -5.57
C GLY A 44 -9.80 7.38 -5.79
N ASP A 45 -10.42 6.30 -5.35
CA ASP A 45 -9.98 4.93 -5.60
C ASP A 45 -11.21 4.04 -5.79
N SER A 46 -11.44 3.61 -7.03
CA SER A 46 -12.61 2.78 -7.37
C SER A 46 -12.53 1.37 -6.79
N ALA A 47 -11.32 0.84 -6.56
CA ALA A 47 -11.15 -0.50 -5.99
C ALA A 47 -11.62 -0.54 -4.53
N ASP A 48 -11.35 0.55 -3.80
CA ASP A 48 -11.66 0.72 -2.38
C ASP A 48 -12.92 1.57 -2.13
N ASN A 49 -13.71 1.86 -3.18
CA ASN A 49 -14.91 2.72 -3.12
C ASN A 49 -14.67 4.10 -2.50
N ILE A 50 -13.47 4.67 -2.69
CA ILE A 50 -13.13 6.02 -2.27
C ILE A 50 -13.59 7.00 -3.36
N PRO A 51 -14.51 7.93 -3.08
CA PRO A 51 -15.17 8.71 -4.13
C PRO A 51 -14.29 9.82 -4.73
N GLY A 52 -13.39 10.42 -3.95
CA GLY A 52 -12.53 11.52 -4.40
C GLY A 52 -13.30 12.81 -4.71
N CYS A 53 -12.70 13.73 -5.47
CA CYS A 53 -13.37 14.92 -6.00
C CYS A 53 -13.94 14.64 -7.41
N PRO A 54 -15.25 14.81 -7.64
CA PRO A 54 -15.85 14.56 -8.95
C PRO A 54 -15.18 15.36 -10.08
N GLY A 55 -14.73 14.64 -11.11
CA GLY A 55 -14.08 15.23 -12.27
C GLY A 55 -12.67 15.78 -12.00
N VAL A 56 -12.00 15.34 -10.94
CA VAL A 56 -10.56 15.47 -10.70
C VAL A 56 -9.94 14.09 -10.90
N GLY A 57 -9.17 13.90 -11.97
CA GLY A 57 -8.47 12.65 -12.24
C GLY A 57 -7.01 12.69 -11.77
N PRO A 58 -6.25 11.60 -11.98
CA PRO A 58 -4.88 11.45 -11.47
C PRO A 58 -3.95 12.62 -11.83
N LYS A 59 -3.95 13.04 -13.10
CA LYS A 59 -3.10 14.16 -13.58
C LYS A 59 -3.47 15.51 -12.95
N THR A 60 -4.73 15.73 -12.63
CA THR A 60 -5.18 16.98 -12.00
C THR A 60 -4.86 16.95 -10.52
N ALA A 61 -5.10 15.81 -9.86
CA ALA A 61 -4.74 15.61 -8.47
C ALA A 61 -3.22 15.79 -8.26
N GLU A 62 -2.38 15.16 -9.08
CA GLU A 62 -0.92 15.32 -9.05
C GLU A 62 -0.50 16.79 -9.12
N LYS A 63 -1.04 17.56 -10.09
CA LYS A 63 -0.74 19.00 -10.22
C LYS A 63 -1.15 19.80 -8.99
N LEU A 64 -2.31 19.50 -8.41
CA LEU A 64 -2.80 20.17 -7.21
C LEU A 64 -1.90 19.85 -6.01
N ILE A 65 -1.45 18.61 -5.87
CA ILE A 65 -0.53 18.21 -4.79
C ILE A 65 0.86 18.82 -5.00
N GLN A 66 1.37 18.88 -6.24
CA GLN A 66 2.63 19.58 -6.53
C GLN A 66 2.54 21.08 -6.21
N GLN A 67 1.39 21.72 -6.45
CA GLN A 67 1.19 23.14 -6.19
C GLN A 67 0.97 23.45 -4.70
N PHE A 68 0.07 22.72 -4.04
CA PHE A 68 -0.39 23.05 -2.68
C PHE A 68 0.23 22.17 -1.59
N GLY A 69 0.85 21.04 -1.96
CA GLY A 69 1.49 20.11 -1.03
C GLY A 69 0.52 19.14 -0.32
N SER A 70 -0.66 19.61 0.09
CA SER A 70 -1.68 18.81 0.78
C SER A 70 -3.10 19.27 0.44
N ILE A 71 -4.09 18.43 0.74
CA ILE A 71 -5.52 18.78 0.66
C ILE A 71 -5.87 19.93 1.58
N GLU A 72 -5.31 20.01 2.79
CA GLU A 72 -5.61 21.10 3.73
C GLU A 72 -5.13 22.45 3.18
N ASN A 73 -3.94 22.48 2.59
CA ASN A 73 -3.41 23.68 1.93
C ASN A 73 -4.25 24.04 0.71
N LEU A 74 -4.63 23.06 -0.12
CA LEU A 74 -5.50 23.27 -1.27
C LEU A 74 -6.85 23.88 -0.86
N LEU A 75 -7.49 23.36 0.19
CA LEU A 75 -8.79 23.82 0.66
C LEU A 75 -8.75 25.18 1.37
N SER A 76 -7.58 25.58 1.88
CA SER A 76 -7.39 26.91 2.48
C SER A 76 -7.03 28.00 1.45
N HIS A 77 -6.61 27.61 0.24
CA HIS A 77 -6.18 28.51 -0.85
C HIS A 77 -6.98 28.29 -2.14
N THR A 78 -8.29 28.01 -2.02
CA THR A 78 -9.16 27.77 -3.19
C THR A 78 -9.31 29.01 -4.06
N ASP A 79 -8.97 30.20 -3.57
CA ASP A 79 -8.95 31.45 -4.31
C ASP A 79 -7.88 31.49 -5.42
N GLU A 80 -6.80 30.71 -5.28
CA GLU A 80 -5.78 30.54 -6.33
C GLU A 80 -6.24 29.65 -7.49
N LEU A 81 -7.29 28.85 -7.27
CA LEU A 81 -7.89 28.00 -8.30
C LEU A 81 -8.74 28.83 -9.26
N LYS A 82 -8.79 28.40 -10.52
CA LYS A 82 -9.51 29.12 -11.59
C LYS A 82 -10.67 28.30 -12.17
N GLY A 83 -11.74 29.01 -12.54
CA GLY A 83 -12.85 28.49 -13.32
C GLY A 83 -13.53 27.27 -12.69
N ALA A 84 -13.84 26.27 -13.51
CA ALA A 84 -14.59 25.08 -13.10
C ALA A 84 -13.87 24.23 -12.03
N LEU A 85 -12.53 24.28 -11.96
CA LEU A 85 -11.78 23.51 -10.97
C LEU A 85 -12.01 24.05 -9.56
N LYS A 86 -12.02 25.39 -9.41
CA LYS A 86 -12.35 26.05 -8.14
C LYS A 86 -13.71 25.60 -7.62
N ALA A 87 -14.74 25.73 -8.47
CA ALA A 87 -16.11 25.34 -8.11
C ALA A 87 -16.20 23.84 -7.73
N LYS A 88 -15.49 22.95 -8.42
CA LYS A 88 -15.44 21.52 -8.07
C LYS A 88 -14.86 21.30 -6.68
N VAL A 89 -13.70 21.90 -6.39
CA VAL A 89 -13.03 21.72 -5.09
C VAL A 89 -13.87 22.31 -3.96
N GLU A 90 -14.39 23.52 -4.12
CA GLU A 90 -15.22 24.19 -3.10
C GLU A 90 -16.52 23.43 -2.82
N ASN A 91 -17.24 23.02 -3.86
CA ASN A 91 -18.52 22.31 -3.71
C ASN A 91 -18.37 20.89 -3.16
N ASN A 92 -17.17 20.30 -3.22
CA ASN A 92 -16.90 18.92 -2.78
C ASN A 92 -15.91 18.84 -1.63
N ALA A 93 -15.65 19.95 -0.91
CA ALA A 93 -14.64 20.01 0.15
C ALA A 93 -14.82 18.93 1.24
N GLU A 94 -16.05 18.69 1.69
CA GLU A 94 -16.34 17.63 2.67
C GLU A 94 -16.08 16.23 2.12
N GLN A 95 -16.45 15.97 0.87
CA GLN A 95 -16.18 14.68 0.22
C GLN A 95 -14.69 14.43 0.02
N ILE A 96 -13.91 15.49 -0.29
CA ILE A 96 -12.45 15.42 -0.39
C ILE A 96 -11.84 15.08 0.98
N ARG A 97 -12.27 15.76 2.05
CA ARG A 97 -11.80 15.45 3.42
C ARG A 97 -12.14 14.03 3.84
N LEU A 98 -13.36 13.58 3.55
CA LEU A 98 -13.78 12.20 3.79
C LEU A 98 -12.93 11.21 2.99
N SER A 99 -12.70 11.48 1.71
CA SER A 99 -11.89 10.60 0.86
C SER A 99 -10.44 10.49 1.35
N LYS A 100 -9.85 11.61 1.79
CA LYS A 100 -8.54 11.61 2.43
C LYS A 100 -8.53 10.75 3.69
N HIS A 101 -9.55 10.91 4.55
CA HIS A 101 -9.67 10.11 5.76
C HIS A 101 -9.75 8.61 5.45
N LEU A 102 -10.59 8.21 4.48
CA LEU A 102 -10.73 6.83 4.05
C LEU A 102 -9.45 6.25 3.42
N ALA A 103 -8.71 7.06 2.67
CA ALA A 103 -7.44 6.66 2.06
C ALA A 103 -6.28 6.54 3.08
N THR A 104 -6.43 7.11 4.28
CA THR A 104 -5.38 7.11 5.30
C THR A 104 -5.34 5.75 5.99
N ILE A 105 -4.18 5.08 5.96
CA ILE A 105 -3.99 3.83 6.69
C ILE A 105 -3.94 4.14 8.18
N LYS A 106 -4.80 3.49 8.95
CA LYS A 106 -4.80 3.56 10.41
C LYS A 106 -3.63 2.75 10.98
N THR A 107 -2.62 3.44 11.50
CA THR A 107 -1.39 2.82 12.04
C THR A 107 -1.40 2.66 13.56
N ASP A 108 -2.42 3.18 14.24
CA ASP A 108 -2.60 3.18 15.69
C ASP A 108 -3.67 2.17 16.15
N VAL A 109 -3.89 1.11 15.37
CA VAL A 109 -4.82 0.04 15.77
C VAL A 109 -4.24 -0.69 16.99
N PRO A 110 -4.96 -0.77 18.12
CA PRO A 110 -4.49 -1.53 19.27
C PRO A 110 -4.48 -3.02 18.92
N LEU A 111 -3.28 -3.58 18.82
CA LEU A 111 -3.05 -4.99 18.55
C LEU A 111 -2.27 -5.57 19.73
N ASP A 112 -2.76 -6.68 20.27
CA ASP A 112 -2.00 -7.50 21.20
C ASP A 112 -1.13 -8.45 20.36
N TRP A 113 0.18 -8.28 20.42
CA TRP A 113 1.12 -9.10 19.66
C TRP A 113 2.41 -9.35 20.43
N ASP A 114 2.99 -10.51 20.17
CA ASP A 114 4.24 -10.98 20.74
C ASP A 114 5.31 -11.03 19.65
N GLU A 115 6.41 -10.29 19.84
CA GLU A 115 7.52 -10.26 18.90
C GLU A 115 8.20 -11.62 18.75
N GLU A 116 8.26 -12.42 19.81
CA GLU A 116 8.85 -13.75 19.75
C GLU A 116 8.03 -14.68 18.84
N ALA A 117 6.71 -14.53 18.84
CA ALA A 117 5.80 -15.30 17.98
C ALA A 117 5.93 -14.95 16.49
N LEU A 118 6.50 -13.79 16.14
CA LEU A 118 6.71 -13.36 14.75
C LEU A 118 8.05 -13.83 14.17
N LYS A 119 8.96 -14.37 14.99
CA LYS A 119 10.23 -14.90 14.51
C LYS A 119 10.00 -16.11 13.63
N ARG A 120 10.74 -16.19 12.52
CA ARG A 120 10.71 -17.35 11.64
C ARG A 120 11.26 -18.57 12.38
N VAL A 121 10.45 -19.62 12.48
CA VAL A 121 10.83 -20.92 13.03
C VAL A 121 11.03 -21.97 11.93
N PRO A 122 11.72 -23.08 12.22
CA PRO A 122 11.80 -24.21 11.30
C PRO A 122 10.41 -24.74 10.90
N VAL A 123 10.29 -25.23 9.67
CA VAL A 123 9.03 -25.78 9.14
C VAL A 123 8.75 -27.15 9.76
N ASP A 124 7.53 -27.36 10.25
CA ASP A 124 7.03 -28.69 10.59
C ASP A 124 6.54 -29.41 9.33
N PHE A 125 7.42 -30.18 8.71
CA PHE A 125 7.11 -30.91 7.48
C PHE A 125 6.08 -32.03 7.69
N VAL A 126 5.94 -32.57 8.90
CA VAL A 126 4.95 -33.61 9.21
C VAL A 126 3.56 -32.98 9.19
N ALA A 127 3.36 -31.88 9.92
CA ALA A 127 2.10 -31.14 9.92
C ALA A 127 1.78 -30.57 8.53
N LEU A 128 2.78 -30.03 7.82
CA LEU A 128 2.60 -29.47 6.48
C LEU A 128 2.17 -30.55 5.46
N ARG A 129 2.75 -31.75 5.53
CA ARG A 129 2.41 -32.87 4.63
C ARG A 129 0.96 -33.33 4.84
N GLN A 130 0.46 -33.32 6.08
CA GLN A 130 -0.94 -33.64 6.37
C GLN A 130 -1.88 -32.65 5.68
N VAL A 131 -1.65 -31.34 5.85
CA VAL A 131 -2.46 -30.28 5.21
C VAL A 131 -2.38 -30.36 3.68
N PHE A 132 -1.19 -30.56 3.12
CA PHE A 132 -1.02 -30.64 1.67
C PHE A 132 -1.69 -31.87 1.06
N ASN A 133 -1.71 -33.00 1.77
CA ASN A 133 -2.42 -34.19 1.32
C ASN A 133 -3.94 -33.99 1.38
N GLU A 134 -4.46 -33.38 2.44
CA GLU A 134 -5.88 -33.07 2.57
C GLU A 134 -6.38 -32.14 1.46
N LEU A 135 -5.59 -31.11 1.12
CA LEU A 135 -5.89 -30.17 0.05
C LEU A 135 -5.47 -30.67 -1.36
N GLU A 136 -4.96 -31.90 -1.44
CA GLU A 136 -4.42 -32.53 -2.66
C GLU A 136 -3.35 -31.70 -3.42
N PHE A 137 -2.53 -30.94 -2.71
CA PHE A 137 -1.45 -30.11 -3.27
C PHE A 137 -0.21 -30.91 -3.69
N ARG A 138 -0.41 -31.96 -4.49
CA ARG A 138 0.61 -32.96 -4.89
C ARG A 138 1.88 -32.33 -5.49
N THR A 139 1.74 -31.29 -6.32
CA THR A 139 2.87 -30.58 -6.93
C THR A 139 3.67 -29.76 -5.90
N LEU A 140 2.97 -29.14 -4.94
CA LEU A 140 3.63 -28.37 -3.88
C LEU A 140 4.31 -29.28 -2.86
N THR A 141 3.72 -30.45 -2.55
CA THR A 141 4.36 -31.49 -1.73
C THR A 141 5.74 -31.84 -2.30
N LYS A 142 5.79 -32.17 -3.59
CA LYS A 142 7.06 -32.51 -4.25
C LYS A 142 8.07 -31.36 -4.26
N ARG A 143 7.59 -30.13 -4.48
CA ARG A 143 8.47 -28.96 -4.61
C ARG A 143 9.00 -28.44 -3.27
N ILE A 144 8.15 -28.42 -2.24
CA ILE A 144 8.44 -27.73 -0.98
C ILE A 144 8.85 -28.73 0.10
N ILE A 145 8.17 -29.86 0.20
CA ILE A 145 8.40 -30.84 1.27
C ILE A 145 9.57 -31.73 0.88
N ASP A 146 9.49 -32.42 -0.26
CA ASP A 146 10.53 -33.40 -0.63
C ASP A 146 11.91 -32.72 -0.90
N GLN A 147 11.93 -31.45 -1.33
CA GLN A 147 13.17 -30.66 -1.45
C GLN A 147 13.59 -29.99 -0.13
N GLY A 148 12.62 -29.59 0.71
CA GLY A 148 12.88 -28.99 2.00
C GLY A 148 13.49 -29.98 2.99
N GLU A 149 12.96 -31.21 3.05
CA GLU A 149 13.49 -32.32 3.84
C GLU A 149 14.93 -32.67 3.40
N ALA A 150 15.22 -32.63 2.09
CA ALA A 150 16.56 -32.87 1.55
C ALA A 150 17.59 -31.80 1.97
N ASN A 151 17.17 -30.54 2.08
CA ASN A 151 18.05 -29.43 2.47
C ASN A 151 18.30 -29.37 3.99
N VAL A 152 17.30 -29.69 4.82
CA VAL A 152 17.48 -29.77 6.29
C VAL A 152 18.44 -30.92 6.66
N GLY A 153 18.44 -32.02 5.90
CA GLY A 153 19.40 -33.11 6.06
C GLY A 153 20.86 -32.75 5.73
N LEU A 154 21.12 -31.60 5.09
CA LEU A 154 22.47 -31.13 4.75
C LEU A 154 23.02 -30.15 5.80
N GLU A 155 22.17 -29.33 6.42
CA GLU A 155 22.58 -28.38 7.47
C GLU A 155 22.86 -29.05 8.83
N GLY A 156 22.37 -30.27 9.06
CA GLY A 156 22.61 -31.04 10.29
C GLY A 156 23.95 -31.81 10.33
N THR A 157 24.89 -31.56 9.41
CA THR A 157 26.14 -32.35 9.27
C THR A 157 27.44 -31.53 9.38
N VAL A 158 27.40 -30.30 9.91
CA VAL A 158 28.61 -29.51 10.23
C VAL A 158 28.55 -28.97 11.64
#